data_AF-A0A4Q0M2J3-F1
#
_entry.id   AF-A0A4Q0M2J3-F1
#
_cell.length_a   1.000
_cell.length_b   1.000
_cell.length_c   1.000
_cell.angle_alpha   90.00
_cell.angle_beta   90.00
_cell.angle_gamma   90.00
#
_symmetry.space_group_name_H-M   'P 1'
#
loop_
_entity.id
_entity.type
_entity.pdbx_description
1 polymer ?
#
loop_
_entity_poly.entity_id
_entity_poly.type
_entity_poly.pdbx_seq_one_letter_code
_entity_poly.pdbx_strand_id
1 'polypeptide(L)'
;MNYAVQTYIDAITQGKVKSLGEVLDNDVKFTMTQGEKIVNFNRNEMLNALKGSENIMQNCKTNYAVVEQNDSQSIVKVTMSYDVFTRINYVTITHTSKGWKITNVSSVFN
;
A
#
# COMPACT_ATOMS: atom_id res chain seq x y z
N MET A 1 8.98 -9.62 -4.95
CA MET A 1 7.78 -8.82 -5.27
C MET A 1 6.53 -9.31 -4.55
N ASN A 2 6.07 -10.56 -4.79
CA ASN A 2 4.80 -11.07 -4.25
C ASN A 2 4.64 -10.87 -2.73
N TYR A 3 5.68 -11.19 -1.93
CA TYR A 3 5.69 -10.91 -0.49
C TYR A 3 5.36 -9.46 -0.15
N ALA A 4 6.04 -8.48 -0.78
CA ALA A 4 5.81 -7.06 -0.49
C ALA A 4 4.38 -6.60 -0.83
N VAL A 5 3.83 -7.07 -1.95
CA VAL A 5 2.43 -6.80 -2.33
C VAL A 5 1.47 -7.38 -1.29
N GLN A 6 1.63 -8.66 -0.94
CA GLN A 6 0.72 -9.33 -0.02
C GLN A 6 0.80 -8.73 1.38
N THR A 7 2.00 -8.45 1.89
CA THR A 7 2.18 -7.79 3.19
C THR A 7 1.52 -6.41 3.22
N TYR A 8 1.61 -5.64 2.13
CA TYR A 8 0.91 -4.37 2.02
C TYR A 8 -0.62 -4.56 2.04
N ILE A 9 -1.16 -5.46 1.22
CA ILE A 9 -2.60 -5.76 1.15
C ILE A 9 -3.12 -6.20 2.53
N ASP A 10 -2.45 -7.13 3.17
CA ASP A 10 -2.80 -7.65 4.49
C ASP A 10 -2.79 -6.55 5.56
N ALA A 11 -1.82 -5.63 5.52
CA ALA A 11 -1.77 -4.51 6.44
C ALA A 11 -2.96 -3.56 6.25
N ILE A 12 -3.28 -3.18 5.01
CA ILE A 12 -4.32 -2.16 4.75
C ILE A 12 -5.75 -2.71 4.76
N THR A 13 -5.93 -4.03 4.59
CA THR A 13 -7.28 -4.66 4.51
C THR A 13 -7.60 -5.51 5.73
N GLN A 14 -6.62 -6.11 6.39
CA GLN A 14 -6.82 -7.05 7.50
C GLN A 14 -6.17 -6.56 8.80
N GLY A 15 -5.56 -5.38 8.81
CA GLY A 15 -4.93 -4.83 10.00
C GLY A 15 -3.67 -5.58 10.44
N LYS A 16 -3.06 -6.39 9.57
CA LYS A 16 -1.81 -7.14 9.87
C LYS A 16 -0.57 -6.24 9.70
N VAL A 17 -0.45 -5.23 10.54
CA VAL A 17 0.51 -4.13 10.36
C VAL A 17 1.96 -4.46 10.76
N LYS A 18 2.19 -5.54 11.53
CA LYS A 18 3.50 -5.86 12.13
C LYS A 18 4.62 -6.00 11.10
N SER A 19 4.36 -6.71 10.00
CA SER A 19 5.37 -6.97 8.96
C SER A 19 5.44 -5.86 7.90
N LEU A 20 4.55 -4.86 7.95
CA LEU A 20 4.53 -3.80 6.94
C LEU A 20 5.87 -3.07 6.87
N GLY A 21 6.48 -2.76 8.02
CA GLY A 21 7.76 -2.07 8.07
C GLY A 21 8.91 -2.81 7.36
N GLU A 22 8.84 -4.14 7.25
CA GLU A 22 9.87 -4.94 6.58
C GLU A 22 9.86 -4.73 5.06
N VAL A 23 8.71 -4.40 4.48
CA VAL A 23 8.55 -4.28 3.03
C VAL A 23 8.56 -2.84 2.54
N LEU A 24 8.59 -1.86 3.45
CA LEU A 24 8.72 -0.44 3.11
C LEU A 24 10.19 -0.04 2.94
N ASP A 25 10.49 0.69 1.87
CA ASP A 25 11.75 1.42 1.77
C ASP A 25 11.83 2.53 2.83
N ASN A 26 13.04 2.97 3.19
CA ASN A 26 13.22 4.04 4.17
C ASN A 26 12.62 5.36 3.70
N ASP A 27 12.72 5.65 2.39
CA ASP A 27 12.28 6.89 1.77
C ASP A 27 10.92 6.74 1.07
N VAL A 28 10.15 5.71 1.42
CA VAL A 28 8.83 5.47 0.84
C VAL A 28 7.91 6.69 1.02
N LYS A 29 7.21 7.04 -0.05
CA LYS A 29 6.18 8.07 -0.04
C LYS A 29 4.79 7.47 -0.24
N PHE A 30 3.87 7.84 0.64
CA PHE A 30 2.45 7.57 0.45
C PHE A 30 1.77 8.89 0.10
N THR A 31 0.95 8.88 -0.94
CA THR A 31 0.11 10.01 -1.34
C THR A 31 -1.33 9.52 -1.37
N MET A 32 -2.25 10.24 -0.75
CA MET A 32 -3.68 9.91 -0.80
C MET A 32 -4.54 11.17 -0.87
N THR A 33 -5.68 11.05 -1.55
CA THR A 33 -6.71 12.08 -1.54
C THR A 33 -7.61 11.92 -0.31
N GLN A 34 -7.80 13.01 0.45
CA GLN A 34 -8.73 13.08 1.57
C GLN A 34 -9.70 14.25 1.35
N GLY A 35 -10.88 13.97 0.82
CA GLY A 35 -11.79 15.01 0.32
C GLY A 35 -11.13 15.78 -0.83
N GLU A 36 -10.99 17.10 -0.69
CA GLU A 36 -10.33 17.96 -1.68
C GLU A 36 -8.81 18.12 -1.45
N LYS A 37 -8.26 17.50 -0.40
CA LYS A 37 -6.85 17.65 -0.03
C LYS A 37 -6.01 16.46 -0.47
N ILE A 38 -4.77 16.75 -0.84
CA ILE A 38 -3.72 15.74 -1.01
C ILE A 38 -2.94 15.65 0.30
N VAL A 39 -2.90 14.46 0.89
CA VAL A 39 -2.14 14.16 2.10
C VAL A 39 -0.98 13.24 1.73
N ASN A 40 0.19 13.50 2.33
CA ASN A 40 1.38 12.69 2.15
C ASN A 40 1.79 12.09 3.49
N PHE A 41 2.30 10.86 3.47
CA PHE A 41 2.92 10.23 4.63
C PHE A 41 4.29 9.70 4.23
N ASN A 42 5.28 9.93 5.10
CA ASN A 42 6.52 9.18 5.08
C ASN A 42 6.34 7.79 5.75
N ARG A 43 7.40 6.99 5.75
CA ARG A 43 7.41 5.65 6.35
C ARG A 43 6.86 5.60 7.78
N ASN A 44 7.36 6.46 8.66
CA ASN A 44 7.03 6.42 10.09
C ASN A 44 5.60 6.91 10.34
N GLU A 45 5.18 7.96 9.62
CA GLU A 45 3.83 8.47 9.69
C GLU A 45 2.81 7.43 9.23
N MET A 46 3.09 6.71 8.14
CA MET A 46 2.22 5.62 7.67
C MET A 46 2.15 4.46 8.67
N LEU A 47 3.29 3.99 9.18
CA LEU A 47 3.32 2.93 10.18
C LEU A 47 2.56 3.32 11.45
N ASN A 48 2.67 4.59 11.88
CA ASN A 48 1.93 5.09 13.03
C ASN A 48 0.43 5.23 12.74
N ALA A 49 0.04 5.73 11.57
CA ALA A 49 -1.36 5.86 11.18
C ALA A 49 -2.08 4.51 11.18
N LEU A 50 -1.42 3.44 10.71
CA LEU A 50 -2.01 2.11 10.63
C LEU A 50 -2.11 1.39 11.97
N LYS A 51 -1.45 1.84 13.04
CA LYS A 51 -1.64 1.28 14.39
C LYS A 51 -3.10 1.38 14.85
N GLY A 52 -3.80 2.45 14.47
CA GLY A 52 -5.23 2.60 14.79
C GLY A 52 -6.13 1.57 14.11
N SER A 53 -5.63 0.88 13.08
CA SER A 53 -6.31 -0.18 12.35
C SER A 53 -5.77 -1.58 12.64
N GLU A 54 -4.89 -1.74 13.63
CA GLU A 54 -4.33 -3.06 13.95
C GLU A 54 -5.45 -4.05 14.32
N ASN A 55 -5.43 -5.23 13.71
CA ASN A 55 -6.44 -6.29 13.84
C ASN A 55 -7.86 -5.89 13.37
N ILE A 56 -8.02 -4.78 12.65
CA ILE A 56 -9.30 -4.39 12.05
C ILE A 56 -9.36 -4.87 10.60
N MET A 57 -10.35 -5.71 10.31
CA MET A 57 -10.65 -6.13 8.95
C MET A 57 -11.58 -5.11 8.28
N GLN A 58 -11.16 -4.60 7.13
CA GLN A 58 -11.96 -3.71 6.30
C GLN A 58 -13.08 -4.51 5.61
N ASN A 59 -14.29 -3.94 5.59
CA ASN A 59 -15.41 -4.50 4.85
C ASN A 59 -15.32 -4.14 3.35
N CYS A 60 -14.33 -4.71 2.66
CA CYS A 60 -14.15 -4.50 1.22
C CYS A 60 -13.72 -5.80 0.51
N LYS A 61 -14.11 -5.95 -0.75
CA LYS A 61 -13.53 -6.97 -1.64
C LYS A 61 -12.21 -6.44 -2.18
N THR A 62 -11.17 -7.26 -2.10
CA THR A 62 -9.83 -6.86 -2.54
C THR A 62 -9.38 -7.70 -3.72
N ASN A 63 -8.86 -7.03 -4.75
CA ASN A 63 -8.16 -7.65 -5.88
C ASN A 63 -6.87 -6.88 -6.16
N TYR A 64 -5.89 -7.52 -6.81
CA TYR A 64 -4.73 -6.82 -7.32
C TYR A 64 -4.35 -7.29 -8.73
N ALA A 65 -3.73 -6.40 -9.50
CA ALA A 65 -3.18 -6.70 -10.81
C ALA A 65 -1.81 -6.03 -10.97
N VAL A 66 -0.88 -6.71 -11.63
CA VAL A 66 0.38 -6.09 -12.06
C VAL A 66 0.06 -5.19 -13.25
N VAL A 67 0.41 -3.90 -13.14
CA VAL A 67 0.25 -2.90 -14.21
C VAL A 67 1.44 -2.95 -15.15
N GLU A 68 2.64 -3.02 -14.57
CA GLU A 68 3.91 -3.08 -15.30
C GLU A 68 4.97 -3.78 -14.42
N GLN A 69 5.91 -4.47 -15.05
CA GLN A 69 7.01 -5.13 -14.37
C GLN A 69 8.24 -5.32 -15.28
N ASN A 70 9.41 -5.04 -14.72
CA ASN A 70 10.70 -5.50 -15.22
C ASN A 70 11.54 -6.06 -14.06
N ASP A 71 12.82 -6.34 -14.32
CA ASP A 71 13.75 -6.95 -13.34
C ASP A 71 14.04 -6.06 -12.13
N SER A 72 13.85 -4.75 -12.25
CA SER A 72 14.22 -3.75 -11.25
C SER A 72 13.02 -3.11 -10.56
N GLN A 73 11.82 -3.15 -11.17
CA GLN A 73 10.65 -2.44 -10.69
C GLN A 73 9.35 -3.13 -11.11
N SER A 74 8.32 -3.00 -10.27
CA SER A 74 6.94 -3.32 -10.61
C SER A 74 5.98 -2.26 -10.10
N ILE A 75 4.89 -2.06 -10.82
CA ILE A 75 3.74 -1.26 -10.41
C ILE A 75 2.55 -2.19 -10.29
N VAL A 76 1.93 -2.21 -9.12
CA VAL A 76 0.77 -3.06 -8.82
C VAL A 76 -0.43 -2.19 -8.49
N LYS A 77 -1.56 -2.47 -9.13
CA LYS A 77 -2.85 -1.84 -8.82
C LYS A 77 -3.59 -2.73 -7.84
N VAL A 78 -3.77 -2.26 -6.60
CA VAL A 78 -4.61 -2.88 -5.58
C VAL A 78 -5.96 -2.18 -5.57
N THR A 79 -7.03 -2.92 -5.80
CA THR A 79 -8.41 -2.42 -5.82
C THR A 79 -9.15 -2.91 -4.59
N MET A 80 -9.65 -1.98 -3.78
CA MET A 80 -10.48 -2.24 -2.60
C MET A 80 -11.88 -1.70 -2.88
N SER A 81 -12.83 -2.60 -3.14
CA SER A 81 -14.22 -2.26 -3.45
C SER A 81 -15.09 -2.33 -2.20
N TYR A 82 -15.61 -1.17 -1.78
CA TYR A 82 -16.61 -1.01 -0.74
C TYR A 82 -18.00 -0.84 -1.36
N ASP A 83 -19.05 -0.83 -0.54
CA ASP A 83 -20.43 -0.75 -1.03
C ASP A 83 -20.73 0.55 -1.81
N VAL A 84 -20.07 1.66 -1.45
CA VAL A 84 -20.38 3.00 -1.99
C VAL A 84 -19.21 3.68 -2.69
N PHE A 85 -18.00 3.12 -2.60
CA PHE A 85 -16.81 3.67 -3.25
C PHE A 85 -15.76 2.59 -3.49
N THR A 86 -14.78 2.90 -4.33
CA THR A 86 -13.59 2.07 -4.56
C THR A 86 -12.33 2.85 -4.24
N ARG A 87 -11.48 2.29 -3.37
CA ARG A 87 -10.13 2.78 -3.17
C ARG A 87 -9.17 2.01 -4.08
N ILE A 88 -8.39 2.72 -4.87
CA ILE A 88 -7.34 2.16 -5.71
C ILE A 88 -5.99 2.62 -5.17
N ASN A 89 -5.09 1.68 -4.90
CA ASN A 89 -3.71 1.97 -4.55
C ASN A 89 -2.79 1.50 -5.68
N TYR A 90 -2.00 2.41 -6.24
CA TYR A 90 -0.90 2.07 -7.13
C TYR A 90 0.37 1.95 -6.30
N VAL A 91 0.86 0.72 -6.15
CA VAL A 91 2.00 0.36 -5.31
C VAL A 91 3.21 0.14 -6.21
N THR A 92 4.19 1.02 -6.12
CA THR A 92 5.48 0.87 -6.80
C THR A 92 6.45 0.13 -5.90
N ILE A 93 7.03 -0.94 -6.43
CA ILE A 93 7.96 -1.82 -5.73
C ILE A 93 9.25 -1.88 -6.55
N THR A 94 10.38 -1.62 -5.92
CA THR A 94 11.69 -1.67 -6.57
C THR A 94 12.57 -2.74 -5.95
N HIS A 95 13.44 -3.33 -6.77
CA HIS A 95 14.47 -4.24 -6.31
C HIS A 95 15.66 -3.41 -5.80
N THR A 96 15.77 -3.29 -4.48
CA THR A 96 16.87 -2.57 -3.82
C THR A 96 17.96 -3.54 -3.37
N SER A 97 19.08 -3.04 -2.86
CA SER A 97 20.11 -3.88 -2.21
C SER A 97 19.59 -4.64 -0.98
N LYS A 98 18.42 -4.26 -0.44
CA LYS A 98 17.74 -4.92 0.69
C LYS A 98 16.56 -5.80 0.23
N GLY A 99 16.52 -6.12 -1.07
CA GLY A 99 15.44 -6.86 -1.71
C GLY A 99 14.31 -5.96 -2.22
N TRP A 100 13.18 -6.58 -2.55
CA TRP A 100 12.00 -5.88 -3.07
C TRP A 100 11.36 -5.01 -1.97
N LYS A 101 11.33 -3.69 -2.17
CA LYS A 101 10.74 -2.71 -1.24
C LYS A 101 9.71 -1.84 -1.94
N ILE A 102 8.67 -1.47 -1.20
CA ILE A 102 7.69 -0.48 -1.63
C ILE A 102 8.32 0.90 -1.49
N THR A 103 8.38 1.64 -2.58
CA THR A 103 8.98 2.98 -2.65
C THR A 103 7.97 4.09 -2.88
N ASN A 104 6.82 3.77 -3.46
CA ASN A 104 5.73 4.73 -3.59
C ASN A 104 4.37 4.05 -3.53
N VAL A 105 3.40 4.73 -2.92
CA VAL A 105 1.99 4.33 -2.95
C VAL A 105 1.13 5.55 -3.23
N SER A 106 0.38 5.51 -4.34
CA SER A 106 -0.61 6.54 -4.68
C SER A 106 -2.02 5.97 -4.51
N SER A 107 -2.80 6.55 -3.60
CA SER A 107 -4.17 6.14 -3.30
C SER A 107 -5.17 7.13 -3.87
N VAL A 108 -6.14 6.64 -4.65
CA VAL A 108 -7.26 7.41 -5.18
C VAL A 108 -8.59 6.75 -4.79
N PHE A 109 -9.64 7.55 -4.71
CA PHE A 109 -10.98 7.13 -4.29
C PHE A 109 -11.96 7.51 -5.38
N ASN A 110 -12.73 6.53 -5.88
CA ASN A 110 -13.73 6.67 -6.94
C ASN A 110 -15.10 6.22 -6.46
#